data_AF-A0A7X7J2D7-F1
#
_entry.id   AF-A0A7X7J2D7-F1
#
_cell.length_a   1.000
_cell.length_b   1.000
_cell.length_c   1.000
_cell.angle_alpha   90.00
_cell.angle_beta   90.00
_cell.angle_gamma   90.00
#
_symmetry.space_group_name_H-M   'P 1'
#
loop_
_entity.id
_entity.type
_entity.pdbx_description
1 polymer ?
#
loop_
_entity_poly.entity_id
_entity_poly.type
_entity_poly.pdbx_seq_one_letter_code
_entity_poly.pdbx_strand_id
1 'polypeptide(L)' 'FMITDEQYILDYDPRVTVLANALYKGKLMPAMWTKPWGKGKVFYLALGHDVKACQQDMFKKLLLRGSLWAAGRPVVDPK' A
#
# COMPACT_ATOMS: atom_id res chain seq x y z
N PHE A 1 5.98 -9.82 4.52
CA PHE A 1 7.24 -9.54 3.79
C PHE A 1 8.05 -8.55 4.62
N MET A 2 9.34 -8.37 4.32
CA MET A 2 10.19 -7.37 4.96
C MET A 2 10.54 -6.28 3.95
N ILE A 3 10.48 -5.02 4.37
CA ILE A 3 10.86 -3.85 3.59
C ILE A 3 11.38 -2.79 4.56
N THR A 4 12.39 -2.01 4.15
CA THR A 4 12.90 -0.88 4.97
C THR A 4 12.41 0.43 4.40
N ASP A 5 11.72 1.22 5.20
CA ASP A 5 11.10 2.49 4.82
C ASP A 5 10.73 3.32 6.06
N GLU A 6 10.24 4.55 5.87
CA GLU A 6 9.62 5.34 6.94
C GLU A 6 8.22 4.77 7.29
N GLN A 7 7.95 4.58 8.59
CA GLN A 7 6.65 4.11 9.06
C GLN A 7 5.76 5.30 9.46
N TYR A 8 4.62 5.45 8.80
CA TYR A 8 3.62 6.44 9.18
C TYR A 8 2.67 5.92 10.27
N ILE A 9 2.52 6.72 11.33
CA ILE A 9 1.59 6.49 12.43
C ILE A 9 0.52 7.58 12.35
N LEU A 10 -0.66 7.22 11.84
CA LEU A 10 -1.69 8.17 11.45
C LEU A 10 -3.06 7.70 11.92
N ASP A 11 -3.96 8.66 12.15
CA ASP A 11 -5.39 8.37 12.12
C ASP A 11 -5.83 8.02 10.71
N TYR A 12 -6.81 7.12 10.59
CA TYR A 12 -7.35 6.69 9.31
C TYR A 12 -8.83 6.41 9.42
N ASP A 13 -9.53 6.49 8.29
CA ASP A 13 -10.95 6.18 8.21
C ASP A 13 -11.18 4.68 8.47
N PRO A 14 -11.96 4.28 9.50
CA PRO A 14 -12.15 2.87 9.83
C PRO A 14 -12.89 2.07 8.74
N ARG A 15 -13.44 2.74 7.72
CA ARG A 15 -14.12 2.12 6.58
C ARG A 15 -13.18 1.68 5.46
N VAL A 16 -11.86 1.89 5.59
CA VAL A 16 -10.90 1.36 4.60
C VAL A 16 -10.77 -0.15 4.73
N THR A 17 -10.52 -0.82 3.60
CA THR A 17 -10.12 -2.23 3.60
C THR A 17 -8.60 -2.31 3.71
N VAL A 18 -8.11 -2.66 4.90
CA VAL A 18 -6.67 -2.81 5.15
C VAL A 18 -6.14 -4.06 4.44
N LEU A 19 -5.06 -3.89 3.69
CA LEU A 19 -4.38 -4.96 2.95
C LEU A 19 -3.06 -5.38 3.60
N ALA A 20 -2.38 -4.45 4.27
CA ALA A 20 -1.17 -4.73 5.04
C ALA A 20 -1.04 -3.78 6.23
N ASN A 21 -0.50 -4.30 7.32
CA ASN A 21 -0.18 -3.56 8.53
C ASN A 21 1.33 -3.62 8.79
N ALA A 22 1.86 -2.55 9.38
CA ALA A 22 3.13 -2.55 10.08
C ALA A 22 2.87 -2.53 11.59
N LEU A 23 3.73 -3.20 12.37
CA LEU A 23 3.62 -3.22 13.82
C LEU A 23 4.30 -1.97 14.39
N TYR A 24 3.61 -1.22 15.25
CA TYR A 24 4.18 -0.11 16.00
C TYR A 24 3.80 -0.25 17.47
N LYS A 25 4.79 -0.49 18.34
CA LYS A 25 4.60 -0.64 19.80
C LYS A 25 3.44 -1.60 20.16
N GLY A 26 3.37 -2.75 19.49
CA GLY A 26 2.34 -3.76 19.71
C GLY A 26 0.98 -3.47 19.06
N LYS A 27 0.82 -2.35 18.36
CA LYS A 27 -0.40 -1.98 17.63
C LYS A 27 -0.21 -2.13 16.13
N LEU A 28 -1.25 -2.57 15.44
CA LEU A 28 -1.27 -2.64 13.98
C LEU A 28 -1.56 -1.25 13.40
N MET A 29 -0.67 -0.77 12.55
CA MET A 29 -0.82 0.48 11.81
C MET A 29 -0.95 0.17 10.32
N PRO A 30 -2.02 0.63 9.64
CA PRO A 30 -2.18 0.37 8.22
C PRO A 30 -1.05 0.96 7.39
N ALA A 31 -0.39 0.11 6.61
CA ALA A 31 0.65 0.52 5.65
C ALA A 31 0.14 0.48 4.20
N MET A 32 -0.96 -0.25 3.96
CA MET A 32 -1.59 -0.35 2.65
C MET A 32 -3.08 -0.66 2.81
N TRP A 33 -3.94 0.05 2.07
CA TRP A 33 -5.39 -0.16 2.12
C TRP A 33 -6.08 0.28 0.84
N THR A 34 -7.34 -0.13 0.67
CA THR A 34 -8.21 0.34 -0.41
C THR A 34 -9.52 0.91 0.13
N LYS A 35 -10.16 1.78 -0.66
CA LYS A 35 -11.46 2.37 -0.30
C LYS A 35 -12.24 2.78 -1.55
N PRO A 36 -13.55 2.51 -1.65
CA PRO A 36 -14.37 3.11 -2.70
C PRO A 36 -14.55 4.62 -2.46
N TRP A 37 -14.62 5.41 -3.53
CA TRP A 37 -14.92 6.84 -3.46
C TRP A 37 -15.74 7.29 -4.67
N GLY A 38 -17.03 7.56 -4.45
CA GLY A 38 -17.97 7.80 -5.55
C GLY A 38 -18.02 6.60 -6.51
N LYS A 39 -17.78 6.85 -7.79
CA LYS A 39 -17.68 5.82 -8.84
C LYS A 39 -16.26 5.22 -8.97
N GLY A 40 -15.29 5.75 -8.22
CA GLY A 40 -13.89 5.34 -8.27
C GLY A 40 -13.48 4.47 -7.10
N LYS A 41 -12.20 4.09 -7.11
CA LYS A 41 -11.54 3.34 -6.05
C LYS A 41 -10.19 3.97 -5.74
N VAL A 42 -9.83 3.97 -4.47
CA VAL A 42 -8.57 4.47 -3.93
C VAL A 42 -7.72 3.28 -3.53
N PHE A 43 -6.46 3.29 -3.92
CA PHE A 43 -5.42 2.42 -3.40
C PHE A 43 -4.37 3.30 -2.72
N TYR A 44 -4.10 3.04 -1.45
CA TYR A 44 -3.09 3.73 -0.66
C TYR A 44 -1.95 2.77 -0.34
N LEU A 45 -0.73 3.24 -0.59
CA LEU A 45 0.52 2.58 -0.25
C LEU A 45 1.39 3.59 0.50
N ALA A 46 1.63 3.36 1.79
CA ALA A 46 2.43 4.26 2.63
C ALA A 46 3.93 4.24 2.28
N LEU A 47 4.39 3.13 1.71
CA LEU A 47 5.78 2.89 1.35
C LEU A 47 6.21 3.81 0.19
N GLY A 48 7.51 4.09 0.08
CA GLY A 48 8.15 4.88 -0.96
C GLY A 48 8.76 6.20 -0.48
N HIS A 49 9.26 6.29 0.76
CA HIS A 49 9.79 7.55 1.32
C HIS A 49 10.95 8.13 0.49
N ASP A 50 11.87 7.28 0.01
CA ASP A 50 13.04 7.68 -0.76
C ASP A 50 13.33 6.77 -1.97
N VAL A 51 14.41 7.08 -2.68
CA VAL A 51 14.86 6.30 -3.85
C VAL A 51 15.17 4.85 -3.48
N LYS A 52 15.75 4.59 -2.30
CA LYS A 52 16.11 3.24 -1.86
C LYS A 52 14.87 2.42 -1.54
N ALA A 53 13.86 3.01 -0.90
CA ALA A 53 12.54 2.42 -0.69
C ALA A 53 11.90 2.06 -2.03
N CYS A 54 11.91 2.99 -2.99
CA CYS A 54 11.34 2.78 -4.32
C CYS A 54 12.07 1.69 -5.14
N GLN A 55 13.35 1.44 -4.86
CA GLN A 55 14.15 0.43 -5.55
C GLN A 55 13.91 -1.00 -5.03
N GLN A 56 13.27 -1.19 -3.88
CA GLN A 56 12.96 -2.51 -3.35
C GLN A 56 11.90 -3.22 -4.21
N ASP A 57 12.14 -4.49 -4.53
CA ASP A 57 11.28 -5.25 -5.45
C ASP A 57 9.86 -5.41 -4.94
N MET A 58 9.69 -5.53 -3.62
CA MET A 58 8.36 -5.57 -3.02
C MET A 58 7.60 -4.27 -3.22
N PHE A 59 8.26 -3.11 -3.07
CA PHE A 59 7.62 -1.82 -3.36
C PHE A 59 7.16 -1.75 -4.81
N LYS A 60 8.04 -2.06 -5.78
CA LYS A 60 7.70 -2.04 -7.21
C LYS A 60 6.51 -2.96 -7.51
N LYS A 61 6.51 -4.16 -6.93
CA LYS A 61 5.44 -5.14 -7.12
C LYS A 61 4.10 -4.63 -6.56
N LEU A 62 4.10 -4.06 -5.36
CA LEU A 62 2.90 -3.52 -4.73
C LEU A 62 2.37 -2.30 -5.48
N LEU A 63 3.25 -1.39 -5.87
CA LEU A 63 2.90 -0.20 -6.64
C LEU A 63 2.25 -0.58 -7.98
N LEU A 64 2.85 -1.51 -8.72
CA LEU A 64 2.32 -1.98 -10.01
C LEU A 64 0.96 -2.65 -9.85
N ARG A 65 0.84 -3.61 -8.92
CA ARG A 65 -0.42 -4.34 -8.68
C ARG A 65 -1.53 -3.41 -8.22
N GLY A 66 -1.23 -2.50 -7.29
CA GLY A 66 -2.19 -1.52 -6.79
C GLY A 66 -2.65 -0.53 -7.87
N SER A 67 -1.72 -0.08 -8.72
CA SER A 67 -2.03 0.78 -9.86
C SER A 67 -2.91 0.08 -10.90
N LEU A 68 -2.58 -1.15 -11.28
CA LEU A 68 -3.40 -1.96 -12.19
C LEU A 68 -4.80 -2.21 -11.61
N TRP A 69 -4.87 -2.56 -10.33
CA TRP A 69 -6.13 -2.72 -9.63
C TRP A 69 -6.94 -1.43 -9.65
N ALA A 70 -6.35 -0.28 -9.30
CA ALA A 70 -7.04 1.01 -9.29
C ALA A 70 -7.54 1.42 -10.69
N ALA A 71 -6.78 1.09 -11.74
CA ALA A 71 -7.16 1.30 -13.13
C ALA A 71 -8.20 0.29 -13.67
N GLY A 72 -8.62 -0.70 -12.88
CA GLY A 72 -9.55 -1.75 -13.33
C GLY A 72 -8.95 -2.68 -14.39
N ARG A 73 -7.62 -2.83 -14.40
CA ARG A 73 -6.89 -3.71 -15.31
C ARG A 73 -6.61 -5.05 -14.63
N PRO A 74 -6.41 -6.13 -15.41
CA PRO A 74 -5.95 -7.40 -14.87
C PRO A 74 -4.66 -7.22 -14.07
N VAL A 75 -4.63 -7.78 -12.86
CA VAL A 75 -3.43 -7.77 -12.01
C VAL A 75 -2.57 -8.97 -12.42
N VAL A 76 -1.55 -8.69 -13.24
CA VAL A 76 -0.57 -9.68 -13.68
C VAL A 76 0.78 -9.35 -13.07
N ASP A 77 1.45 -10.37 -12.54
CA ASP A 77 2.85 -10.20 -12.15
C ASP A 77 3.71 -10.12 -13.41
N PRO A 78 4.61 -9.13 -13.52
CA PRO A 78 5.60 -9.13 -14.58
C PRO A 78 6.46 -10.41 -14.45
N LYS A 79 6.73 -11.04 -15.59
CA LYS A 79 7.68 -12.17 -15.69
C LYS A 79 9.09 -11.71 -15.42
#